data_AF-A0A291N0F0-F1
#
_entry.id   AF-A0A291N0F0-F1
#
_cell.length_a   1.000
_cell.length_b   1.000
_cell.length_c   1.000
_cell.angle_alpha   90.00
_cell.angle_beta   90.00
_cell.angle_gamma   90.00
#
_symmetry.space_group_name_H-M   'P 1'
#
loop_
_entity.id
_entity.type
_entity.pdbx_description
1 polymer ?
#
loop_
_entity_poly.entity_id
_entity_poly.type
_entity_poly.pdbx_seq_one_letter_code
_entity_poly.pdbx_strand_id
1 'polypeptide(L)'
;MKKISRLLFVCAASVLASTPNICAAAQPSSCNDDRGTDRCAGGSRAQQRRLYKVASTEDFANKQVQLVRAFFVDGYGQDIALVTFKRAPGEDLQVEVRLPDPDGKLASPPLVGQLSGAAWTDIMASAGTFDRDLVPLQKRNGELSICLHSWVSTVEVVDENGRVRRKTSSACGGDSLVTAYAFKMASIAVASFSFCSTLSPEASRNDVTRLADCWRLRGDRAAAAQAYNRLHTRWFLNPNGTDFARSLYELFYDRAEIAWPGEKKVTGAASAAQLWTAKAGQDRFVPQIYFGETQGRVRIEGQIWPRPKSDADRPQPIPVTMLWTKENGFDFRLRSLSTQAGH
;
A
#
# COMPACT_ATOMS: atom_id res chain seq x y z
N MET A 1 77.23 48.50 -25.93
CA MET A 1 78.47 47.89 -25.40
C MET A 1 78.24 47.47 -23.95
N LYS A 2 78.47 46.19 -23.61
CA LYS A 2 78.67 45.61 -22.25
C LYS A 2 77.48 45.72 -21.26
N LYS A 3 77.15 44.79 -20.35
CA LYS A 3 77.55 43.41 -19.99
C LYS A 3 76.51 42.93 -18.93
N ILE A 4 75.98 41.71 -19.09
CA ILE A 4 75.81 40.61 -18.12
C ILE A 4 75.77 40.91 -16.60
N SER A 5 74.70 40.46 -15.91
CA SER A 5 74.63 39.57 -14.70
C SER A 5 73.34 39.85 -13.91
N ARG A 6 72.35 38.93 -13.78
CA ARG A 6 72.21 37.69 -12.96
C ARG A 6 71.65 37.91 -11.53
N LEU A 7 70.65 37.07 -11.22
CA LEU A 7 70.13 36.59 -9.91
C LEU A 7 69.06 37.44 -9.18
N LEU A 8 67.79 36.96 -9.12
CA LEU A 8 67.12 36.13 -8.07
C LEU A 8 66.48 37.04 -6.97
N PHE A 9 65.24 36.97 -6.46
CA PHE A 9 64.28 35.89 -6.17
C PHE A 9 62.84 36.50 -6.04
N VAL A 10 61.82 35.79 -6.56
CA VAL A 10 60.51 35.46 -5.92
C VAL A 10 59.68 36.58 -5.24
N CYS A 11 58.45 36.81 -5.72
CA CYS A 11 57.23 36.14 -5.21
C CYS A 11 55.98 36.51 -6.02
N ALA A 12 55.06 35.55 -6.09
CA ALA A 12 53.90 35.50 -6.95
C ALA A 12 52.67 36.24 -6.38
N ALA A 13 51.81 36.73 -7.28
CA ALA A 13 50.34 36.62 -7.19
C ALA A 13 49.72 37.16 -8.49
N SER A 14 49.37 36.26 -9.41
CA SER A 14 48.54 36.59 -10.57
C SER A 14 47.09 36.22 -10.25
N VAL A 15 46.25 37.25 -10.16
CA VAL A 15 44.79 37.14 -10.13
C VAL A 15 44.33 36.72 -11.52
N LEU A 16 43.70 35.55 -11.64
CA LEU A 16 42.93 35.20 -12.84
C LEU A 16 41.56 34.64 -12.45
N ALA A 17 40.57 35.28 -13.07
CA ALA A 17 39.14 35.04 -13.10
C ALA A 17 38.65 33.61 -12.83
N SER A 18 37.60 33.52 -12.01
CA SER A 18 36.69 32.36 -11.96
C SER A 18 35.30 32.80 -12.39
N THR A 19 34.88 32.32 -13.55
CA THR A 19 33.51 32.33 -14.08
C THR A 19 32.54 31.58 -13.16
N PRO A 20 31.30 32.04 -12.93
CA PRO A 20 30.25 31.21 -12.37
C PRO A 20 29.47 30.55 -13.53
N ASN A 21 29.88 29.34 -13.92
CA ASN A 21 28.92 28.30 -14.31
C ASN A 21 28.89 27.37 -13.09
N ILE A 22 27.75 27.06 -12.50
CA ILE A 22 26.82 26.06 -13.02
C ILE A 22 25.49 26.30 -12.30
N CYS A 23 24.40 26.36 -13.06
CA CYS A 23 23.07 26.07 -12.55
C CYS A 23 23.15 24.76 -11.75
N ALA A 24 23.12 24.84 -10.42
CA ALA A 24 22.91 23.67 -9.60
C ALA A 24 21.55 23.10 -10.01
N ALA A 25 21.57 22.05 -10.83
CA ALA A 25 20.39 21.27 -11.12
C ALA A 25 19.78 20.90 -9.76
N ALA A 26 18.50 21.22 -9.59
CA ALA A 26 17.73 20.71 -8.45
C ALA A 26 18.02 19.22 -8.33
N GLN A 27 18.43 18.75 -7.14
CA GLN A 27 18.58 17.33 -6.91
C GLN A 27 17.28 16.66 -7.36
N PRO A 28 17.32 15.64 -8.24
CA PRO A 28 16.10 14.96 -8.63
C PRO A 28 15.44 14.42 -7.36
N SER A 29 14.14 14.71 -7.19
CA SER A 29 13.28 14.05 -6.21
C SER A 29 13.65 12.57 -6.18
N SER A 30 14.09 12.04 -5.04
CA SER A 30 14.72 10.71 -5.02
C SER A 30 13.74 9.66 -5.54
N CYS A 31 14.04 9.07 -6.71
CA CYS A 31 13.22 8.03 -7.33
C CYS A 31 13.45 6.64 -6.72
N ASN A 32 14.39 6.52 -5.78
CA ASN A 32 14.75 5.25 -5.17
C ASN A 32 13.73 4.84 -4.13
N ASP A 33 13.37 3.56 -4.15
CA ASP A 33 12.66 2.94 -3.02
C ASP A 33 13.62 2.49 -1.91
N ASP A 34 13.06 1.94 -0.84
CA ASP A 34 13.81 1.44 0.32
C ASP A 34 14.73 0.24 0.01
N ARG A 35 14.64 -0.35 -1.18
CA ARG A 35 15.57 -1.39 -1.67
C ARG A 35 16.66 -0.83 -2.58
N GLY A 36 16.70 0.49 -2.77
CA GLY A 36 17.63 1.16 -3.69
C GLY A 36 17.25 0.99 -5.16
N THR A 37 16.02 0.55 -5.47
CA THR A 37 15.57 0.41 -6.86
C THR A 37 15.17 1.77 -7.41
N ASP A 38 15.81 2.20 -8.50
CA ASP A 38 15.42 3.41 -9.23
C ASP A 38 14.07 3.18 -9.94
N ARG A 39 13.00 3.78 -9.40
CA ARG A 39 11.64 3.70 -9.96
C ARG A 39 11.42 4.67 -11.14
N CYS A 40 12.37 5.56 -11.44
CA CYS A 40 12.36 6.42 -12.63
C CYS A 40 12.92 5.70 -13.87
N ALA A 41 13.74 4.67 -13.70
CA ALA A 41 14.28 3.89 -14.81
C ALA A 41 13.18 3.30 -15.71
N GLY A 42 13.41 3.29 -17.02
CA GLY A 42 12.46 2.74 -18.00
C GLY A 42 12.17 1.26 -17.78
N GLY A 43 13.20 0.48 -17.39
CA GLY A 43 13.08 -0.94 -17.04
C GLY A 43 12.14 -1.19 -15.85
N SER A 44 12.30 -0.42 -14.77
CA SER A 44 11.45 -0.50 -13.57
C SER A 44 9.99 -0.19 -13.89
N ARG A 45 9.74 0.85 -14.69
CA ARG A 45 8.38 1.20 -15.14
C ARG A 45 7.75 0.11 -16.00
N ALA A 46 8.52 -0.50 -16.90
CA ALA A 46 8.04 -1.62 -17.72
C ALA A 46 7.74 -2.86 -16.86
N GLN A 47 8.57 -3.16 -15.87
CA GLN A 47 8.34 -4.24 -14.90
C GLN A 47 7.08 -4.00 -14.08
N GLN A 48 6.88 -2.78 -13.57
CA GLN A 48 5.70 -2.43 -12.80
C GLN A 48 4.41 -2.60 -13.63
N ARG A 49 4.40 -2.15 -14.89
CA ARG A 49 3.24 -2.38 -15.78
C ARG A 49 2.94 -3.85 -16.01
N ARG A 50 3.96 -4.70 -16.16
CA ARG A 50 3.79 -6.16 -16.26
C ARG A 50 3.20 -6.74 -14.97
N LEU A 51 3.70 -6.32 -13.82
CA LEU A 51 3.24 -6.76 -12.50
C LEU A 51 1.74 -6.50 -12.28
N TYR A 52 1.25 -5.35 -12.74
CA TYR A 52 -0.18 -5.00 -12.65
C TYR A 52 -0.99 -5.41 -13.89
N LYS A 53 -0.36 -6.02 -14.90
CA LYS A 53 -0.99 -6.43 -16.17
C LYS A 53 -1.74 -5.28 -16.85
N VAL A 54 -1.08 -4.12 -17.00
CA VAL A 54 -1.65 -2.92 -17.63
C VAL A 54 -0.85 -2.46 -18.85
N ALA A 55 -1.55 -1.85 -19.82
CA ALA A 55 -0.95 -1.28 -21.03
C ALA A 55 -0.08 -0.05 -20.73
N SER A 56 0.72 0.38 -21.71
CA SER A 56 1.47 1.63 -21.60
C SER A 56 0.53 2.85 -21.62
N THR A 57 0.99 3.98 -21.09
CA THR A 57 0.21 5.23 -21.11
C THR A 57 0.04 5.73 -22.55
N GLU A 58 1.03 5.48 -23.41
CA GLU A 58 0.99 5.76 -24.84
C GLU A 58 -0.14 4.98 -25.54
N ASP A 59 -0.36 3.71 -25.18
CA ASP A 59 -1.45 2.91 -25.75
C ASP A 59 -2.82 3.52 -25.45
N PHE A 60 -2.99 4.13 -24.27
CA PHE A 60 -4.21 4.84 -23.91
C PHE A 60 -4.37 6.15 -24.68
N ALA A 61 -3.28 6.92 -24.83
CA ALA A 61 -3.28 8.14 -25.64
C ALA A 61 -3.64 7.85 -27.11
N ASN A 62 -3.06 6.80 -27.70
CA ASN A 62 -3.37 6.36 -29.07
C ASN A 62 -4.84 5.95 -29.25
N LYS A 63 -5.50 5.51 -28.18
CA LYS A 63 -6.94 5.15 -28.15
C LYS A 63 -7.83 6.31 -27.71
N GLN A 64 -7.29 7.51 -27.57
CA GLN A 64 -8.01 8.71 -27.11
C GLN A 64 -8.68 8.52 -25.73
N VAL A 65 -8.07 7.70 -24.87
CA VAL A 65 -8.53 7.49 -23.49
C VAL A 65 -7.84 8.49 -22.57
N GLN A 66 -8.62 9.39 -21.96
CA GLN A 66 -8.11 10.23 -20.88
C GLN A 66 -7.91 9.36 -19.64
N LEU A 67 -6.79 9.57 -18.95
CA LEU A 67 -6.32 8.64 -17.94
C LEU A 67 -5.50 9.40 -16.90
N VAL A 68 -5.69 9.06 -15.64
CA VAL A 68 -4.64 9.24 -14.65
C VAL A 68 -4.50 7.99 -13.80
N ARG A 69 -3.27 7.52 -13.61
CA ARG A 69 -2.99 6.38 -12.75
C ARG A 69 -1.80 6.61 -11.85
N ALA A 70 -1.88 6.04 -10.66
CA ALA A 70 -0.86 6.10 -9.64
C ALA A 70 -0.44 4.68 -9.24
N PHE A 71 0.84 4.40 -9.36
CA PHE A 71 1.47 3.20 -8.82
C PHE A 71 2.05 3.50 -7.45
N PHE A 72 1.83 2.60 -6.49
CA PHE A 72 2.27 2.77 -5.12
C PHE A 72 3.26 1.68 -4.74
N VAL A 73 4.40 2.12 -4.21
CA VAL A 73 5.43 1.29 -3.58
C VAL A 73 5.50 1.71 -2.10
N ASP A 74 5.43 0.74 -1.20
CA ASP A 74 5.47 1.00 0.23
C ASP A 74 6.90 1.25 0.75
N GLY A 75 6.98 1.58 2.04
CA GLY A 75 8.22 1.77 2.78
C GLY A 75 9.06 0.49 3.01
N TYR A 76 8.87 -0.55 2.22
CA TYR A 76 9.73 -1.73 2.18
C TYR A 76 10.12 -2.10 0.73
N GLY A 77 9.87 -1.20 -0.21
CA GLY A 77 10.10 -1.39 -1.64
C GLY A 77 9.13 -2.38 -2.28
N GLN A 78 7.98 -2.65 -1.67
CA GLN A 78 6.96 -3.54 -2.22
C GLN A 78 5.93 -2.73 -3.00
N ASP A 79 5.67 -3.12 -4.24
CA ASP A 79 4.48 -2.70 -4.97
C ASP A 79 3.24 -3.16 -4.20
N ILE A 80 2.27 -2.28 -3.98
CA ILE A 80 1.07 -2.61 -3.17
C ILE A 80 -0.26 -2.36 -3.88
N ALA A 81 -0.34 -1.36 -4.76
CA ALA A 81 -1.56 -1.02 -5.47
C ALA A 81 -1.28 -0.18 -6.72
N LEU A 82 -2.22 -0.26 -7.66
CA LEU A 82 -2.37 0.65 -8.79
C LEU A 82 -3.79 1.19 -8.77
N VAL A 83 -3.93 2.51 -8.74
CA VAL A 83 -5.22 3.21 -8.88
C VAL A 83 -5.25 3.88 -10.24
N THR A 84 -6.29 3.62 -11.03
CA THR A 84 -6.48 4.21 -12.36
C THR A 84 -7.86 4.84 -12.46
N PHE A 85 -7.92 6.11 -12.84
CA PHE A 85 -9.13 6.77 -13.29
C PHE A 85 -9.05 6.94 -14.79
N LYS A 86 -10.13 6.63 -15.51
CA LYS A 86 -10.14 6.69 -16.97
C LYS A 86 -11.49 7.12 -17.51
N ARG A 87 -11.44 7.76 -18.68
CA ARG A 87 -12.57 8.14 -19.52
C ARG A 87 -12.26 7.68 -20.94
N ALA A 88 -12.86 6.56 -21.35
CA ALA A 88 -12.78 6.11 -22.73
C ALA A 88 -13.90 6.76 -23.57
N PRO A 89 -13.70 6.97 -24.89
CA PRO A 89 -14.73 7.49 -25.77
C PRO A 89 -16.00 6.64 -25.72
N GLY A 90 -17.15 7.26 -25.42
CA GLY A 90 -18.44 6.59 -25.35
C GLY A 90 -18.67 5.72 -24.11
N GLU A 91 -17.74 5.70 -23.15
CA GLU A 91 -17.89 4.96 -21.89
C GLU A 91 -18.07 5.90 -20.69
N ASP A 92 -18.68 5.36 -19.63
CA ASP A 92 -18.78 6.02 -18.34
C ASP A 92 -17.39 6.26 -17.71
N LEU A 93 -17.33 7.24 -16.82
CA LEU A 93 -16.15 7.50 -15.99
C LEU A 93 -15.92 6.33 -15.03
N GLN A 94 -14.71 5.77 -15.06
CA GLN A 94 -14.37 4.59 -14.27
C GLN A 94 -13.19 4.85 -13.35
N VAL A 95 -13.25 4.21 -12.17
CA VAL A 95 -12.10 3.97 -11.30
C VAL A 95 -11.80 2.48 -11.27
N GLU A 96 -10.52 2.16 -11.34
CA GLU A 96 -10.01 0.80 -11.35
C GLU A 96 -8.86 0.66 -10.34
N VAL A 97 -8.93 -0.34 -9.48
CA VAL A 97 -7.88 -0.64 -8.49
C VAL A 97 -7.36 -2.05 -8.72
N ARG A 98 -6.05 -2.17 -8.86
CA ARG A 98 -5.32 -3.43 -9.07
C ARG A 98 -4.28 -3.65 -7.97
N LEU A 99 -4.09 -4.91 -7.61
CA LEU A 99 -2.96 -5.35 -6.80
C LEU A 99 -1.88 -5.96 -7.69
N PRO A 100 -0.62 -5.97 -7.22
CA PRO A 100 0.45 -6.64 -7.95
C PRO A 100 0.18 -8.15 -8.04
N ASP A 101 0.54 -8.76 -9.17
CA ASP A 101 0.44 -10.20 -9.38
C ASP A 101 1.81 -10.77 -9.81
N PRO A 102 2.76 -10.93 -8.86
CA PRO A 102 4.14 -11.32 -9.18
C PRO A 102 4.24 -12.72 -9.77
N ASP A 103 3.35 -13.63 -9.35
CA ASP A 103 3.41 -15.04 -9.73
C ASP A 103 2.36 -15.44 -10.79
N GLY A 104 1.53 -14.51 -11.25
CA GLY A 104 0.37 -14.82 -12.09
C GLY A 104 -0.73 -15.61 -11.36
N LYS A 105 -0.54 -15.90 -10.07
CA LYS A 105 -1.40 -16.74 -9.23
C LYS A 105 -2.46 -15.93 -8.49
N LEU A 106 -2.24 -14.63 -8.29
CA LEU A 106 -3.22 -13.72 -7.69
C LEU A 106 -4.13 -13.15 -8.79
N ALA A 107 -4.74 -14.04 -9.57
CA ALA A 107 -5.72 -13.68 -10.58
C ALA A 107 -7.06 -13.32 -9.94
N SER A 108 -7.13 -12.27 -9.09
CA SER A 108 -8.44 -11.65 -8.87
C SER A 108 -8.62 -10.46 -9.81
N PRO A 109 -9.85 -10.26 -10.31
CA PRO A 109 -10.16 -9.13 -11.15
C PRO A 109 -9.86 -7.80 -10.44
N PRO A 110 -9.60 -6.73 -11.21
CA PRO A 110 -9.55 -5.39 -10.64
C PRO A 110 -10.86 -5.05 -9.91
N LEU A 111 -10.77 -4.20 -8.89
CA LEU A 111 -11.96 -3.51 -8.38
C LEU A 111 -12.31 -2.44 -9.40
N VAL A 112 -13.51 -2.52 -9.99
CA VAL A 112 -14.01 -1.53 -10.94
C VAL A 112 -15.22 -0.85 -10.34
N GLY A 113 -15.23 0.48 -10.36
CA GLY A 113 -16.30 1.32 -9.83
C GLY A 113 -16.62 2.47 -10.78
N GLN A 114 -17.81 3.03 -10.64
CA GLN A 114 -18.19 4.25 -11.35
C GLN A 114 -17.64 5.47 -10.61
N LEU A 115 -17.19 6.45 -11.38
CA LEU A 115 -16.68 7.72 -10.86
C LEU A 115 -17.68 8.84 -11.19
N SER A 116 -17.95 9.72 -10.23
CA SER A 116 -18.79 10.88 -10.49
C SER A 116 -18.08 11.91 -11.36
N GLY A 117 -18.85 12.70 -12.12
CA GLY A 117 -18.30 13.80 -12.90
C GLY A 117 -17.52 14.82 -12.04
N ALA A 118 -18.03 15.11 -10.83
CA ALA A 118 -17.35 16.01 -9.90
C ALA A 118 -15.99 15.46 -9.44
N ALA A 119 -15.91 14.16 -9.12
CA ALA A 119 -14.65 13.53 -8.74
C ALA A 119 -13.64 13.51 -9.91
N TRP A 120 -14.13 13.26 -11.14
CA TRP A 120 -13.29 13.34 -12.34
C TRP A 120 -12.73 14.76 -12.56
N THR A 121 -13.58 15.78 -12.48
CA THR A 121 -13.16 17.18 -12.62
C THR A 121 -12.11 17.55 -11.57
N ASP A 122 -12.31 17.15 -10.31
CA ASP A 122 -11.35 17.43 -9.22
C ASP A 122 -9.99 16.76 -9.45
N ILE A 123 -10.00 15.49 -9.86
CA ILE A 123 -8.80 14.73 -10.22
C ILE A 123 -8.05 15.42 -11.36
N MET A 124 -8.74 15.72 -12.47
CA MET A 124 -8.10 16.31 -13.65
C MET A 124 -7.61 17.74 -13.41
N ALA A 125 -8.32 18.53 -12.61
CA ALA A 125 -7.86 19.85 -12.19
C ALA A 125 -6.54 19.75 -11.39
N SER A 126 -6.48 18.79 -10.46
CA SER A 126 -5.27 18.53 -9.64
C SER A 126 -4.12 17.96 -10.47
N ALA A 127 -4.44 17.21 -11.54
CA ALA A 127 -3.45 16.76 -12.51
C ALA A 127 -2.77 17.93 -13.25
N GLY A 128 -3.30 19.16 -13.22
CA GLY A 128 -2.66 20.30 -13.88
C GLY A 128 -1.26 20.63 -13.36
N THR A 129 -0.93 20.23 -12.13
CA THR A 129 0.31 20.65 -11.44
C THR A 129 1.09 19.52 -10.75
N PHE A 130 0.62 18.27 -10.81
CA PHE A 130 1.19 17.15 -10.04
C PHE A 130 2.69 16.91 -10.30
N ASP A 131 3.16 17.22 -11.50
CA ASP A 131 4.51 16.99 -12.00
C ASP A 131 5.47 18.16 -11.71
N ARG A 132 5.00 19.20 -11.01
CA ARG A 132 5.84 20.33 -10.58
C ARG A 132 6.67 19.96 -9.35
N ASP A 133 7.92 20.39 -9.39
CA ASP A 133 8.81 20.37 -8.23
C ASP A 133 8.55 21.60 -7.36
N LEU A 134 8.53 21.39 -6.04
CA LEU A 134 8.44 22.45 -5.05
C LEU A 134 9.84 22.99 -4.75
N VAL A 135 9.90 24.26 -4.35
CA VAL A 135 11.14 24.83 -3.81
C VAL A 135 11.49 24.05 -2.54
N PRO A 136 12.70 23.45 -2.43
CA PRO A 136 13.08 22.70 -1.23
C PRO A 136 12.94 23.57 0.01
N LEU A 137 12.33 23.03 1.07
CA LEU A 137 12.34 23.69 2.37
C LEU A 137 13.80 23.88 2.78
N GLN A 138 14.18 25.14 3.06
CA GLN A 138 15.50 25.39 3.62
C GLN A 138 15.55 24.71 4.98
N LYS A 139 16.39 23.66 5.09
CA LYS A 139 16.65 22.99 6.37
C LYS A 139 17.16 24.07 7.34
N ARG A 140 16.53 24.21 8.51
CA ARG A 140 17.10 25.04 9.57
C ARG A 140 18.46 24.46 9.94
N ASN A 141 19.48 25.32 10.05
CA ASN A 141 20.84 24.88 10.39
C ASN A 141 20.80 24.00 11.65
N GLY A 142 21.25 22.75 11.53
CA GLY A 142 21.32 21.78 12.62
C GLY A 142 20.14 20.80 12.74
N GLU A 143 19.09 20.91 11.91
CA GLU A 143 17.95 19.99 11.98
C GLU A 143 18.19 18.72 11.14
N LEU A 144 18.44 17.59 11.81
CA LEU A 144 18.52 16.27 11.20
C LEU A 144 17.10 15.70 11.04
N SER A 145 16.59 15.69 9.82
CA SER A 145 15.39 14.93 9.47
C SER A 145 15.79 13.54 8.97
N ILE A 146 15.34 12.50 9.68
CA ILE A 146 15.52 11.10 9.28
C ILE A 146 14.18 10.61 8.74
N CYS A 147 14.16 10.25 7.46
CA CYS A 147 13.04 9.50 6.90
C CYS A 147 13.32 8.01 7.11
N LEU A 148 12.51 7.34 7.94
CA LEU A 148 12.73 5.92 8.28
C LEU A 148 12.35 4.99 7.12
N HIS A 149 11.27 5.31 6.40
CA HIS A 149 10.72 4.49 5.32
C HIS A 149 10.08 5.35 4.23
N SER A 150 10.56 5.23 2.99
CA SER A 150 10.07 6.01 1.86
C SER A 150 8.99 5.27 1.08
N TRP A 151 7.77 5.81 1.11
CA TRP A 151 6.79 5.48 0.09
C TRP A 151 7.16 6.13 -1.24
N VAL A 152 7.08 5.38 -2.34
CA VAL A 152 7.35 5.91 -3.68
C VAL A 152 6.08 5.85 -4.52
N SER A 153 5.73 6.97 -5.15
CA SER A 153 4.56 7.09 -6.01
C SER A 153 4.98 7.46 -7.43
N THR A 154 4.45 6.74 -8.42
CA THR A 154 4.57 7.10 -9.83
C THR A 154 3.21 7.45 -10.38
N VAL A 155 3.03 8.68 -10.85
CA VAL A 155 1.80 9.13 -11.49
C VAL A 155 2.03 9.27 -12.98
N GLU A 156 1.09 8.76 -13.76
CA GLU A 156 1.03 8.89 -15.22
C GLU A 156 -0.33 9.46 -15.64
N VAL A 157 -0.32 10.44 -16.54
CA VAL A 157 -1.51 11.16 -17.02
C VAL A 157 -1.54 11.14 -18.55
N VAL A 158 -2.73 10.94 -19.13
CA VAL A 158 -3.11 11.29 -20.50
C VAL A 158 -4.18 12.37 -20.39
N ASP A 159 -3.87 13.58 -20.84
CA ASP A 159 -4.84 14.68 -20.85
C ASP A 159 -5.78 14.60 -22.07
N GLU A 160 -6.73 15.53 -22.14
CA GLU A 160 -7.73 15.59 -23.20
C GLU A 160 -7.15 15.73 -24.62
N ASN A 161 -5.92 16.24 -24.73
CA ASN A 161 -5.21 16.39 -26.00
C ASN A 161 -4.34 15.17 -26.33
N GLY A 162 -4.45 14.10 -25.54
CA GLY A 162 -3.63 12.90 -25.69
C GLY A 162 -2.18 13.09 -25.22
N ARG A 163 -1.84 14.20 -24.54
CA ARG A 163 -0.48 14.43 -24.07
C ARG A 163 -0.21 13.58 -22.84
N VAL A 164 0.90 12.83 -22.91
CA VAL A 164 1.36 11.96 -21.83
C VAL A 164 2.30 12.72 -20.91
N ARG A 165 2.03 12.69 -19.60
CA ARG A 165 2.91 13.23 -18.55
C ARG A 165 3.14 12.21 -17.45
N ARG A 166 4.33 12.24 -16.85
CA ARG A 166 4.72 11.30 -15.80
C ARG A 166 5.67 11.94 -14.82
N LYS A 167 5.53 11.59 -13.55
CA LYS A 167 6.51 11.94 -12.52
C LYS A 167 6.48 10.88 -11.42
N THR A 168 7.65 10.56 -10.90
CA THR A 168 7.85 9.67 -9.76
C THR A 168 8.49 10.46 -8.65
N SER A 169 8.04 10.26 -7.41
CA SER A 169 8.69 10.83 -6.24
C SER A 169 8.61 9.91 -5.04
N SER A 170 9.60 10.03 -4.18
CA SER A 170 9.59 9.56 -2.80
C SER A 170 8.79 10.52 -1.92
N ALA A 171 8.15 9.98 -0.88
CA ALA A 171 7.49 10.75 0.18
C ALA A 171 8.47 11.46 1.13
N CYS A 172 9.74 11.05 1.14
CA CYS A 172 10.79 11.67 1.96
C CYS A 172 11.35 12.95 1.31
N GLY A 173 11.27 13.05 -0.02
CA GLY A 173 11.55 14.28 -0.75
C GLY A 173 10.39 15.25 -0.55
N GLY A 174 10.54 16.23 0.34
CA GLY A 174 9.53 17.27 0.59
C GLY A 174 9.35 18.27 -0.56
N ASP A 175 9.83 17.91 -1.76
CA ASP A 175 10.01 18.75 -2.93
C ASP A 175 9.12 18.34 -4.11
N SER A 176 8.12 17.48 -3.92
CA SER A 176 7.25 17.01 -5.02
C SER A 176 5.77 16.96 -4.68
N LEU A 177 4.93 17.41 -5.63
CA LEU A 177 3.47 17.32 -5.55
C LEU A 177 2.91 15.93 -5.92
N VAL A 178 3.71 15.06 -6.55
CA VAL A 178 3.26 13.74 -7.03
C VAL A 178 2.70 12.89 -5.92
N THR A 179 3.41 12.80 -4.79
CA THR A 179 3.03 11.94 -3.68
C THR A 179 1.69 12.39 -3.11
N ALA A 180 1.53 13.69 -2.81
CA ALA A 180 0.28 14.25 -2.31
C ALA A 180 -0.88 13.99 -3.29
N TYR A 181 -0.64 14.17 -4.59
CA TYR A 181 -1.63 13.89 -5.62
C TYR A 181 -2.01 12.41 -5.71
N ALA A 182 -1.04 11.49 -5.64
CA ALA A 182 -1.29 10.05 -5.61
C ALA A 182 -2.10 9.62 -4.37
N PHE A 183 -1.82 10.17 -3.19
CA PHE A 183 -2.62 9.88 -1.99
C PHE A 183 -4.05 10.44 -2.09
N LYS A 184 -4.23 11.62 -2.70
CA LYS A 184 -5.57 12.13 -3.04
C LYS A 184 -6.32 11.17 -3.96
N MET A 185 -5.66 10.67 -5.00
CA MET A 185 -6.21 9.65 -5.90
C MET A 185 -6.68 8.40 -5.15
N ALA A 186 -5.89 7.89 -4.20
CA ALA A 186 -6.29 6.74 -3.38
C ALA A 186 -7.54 7.04 -2.54
N SER A 187 -7.63 8.23 -1.94
CA SER A 187 -8.78 8.63 -1.13
C SER A 187 -10.08 8.71 -1.96
N ILE A 188 -10.02 9.30 -3.16
CA ILE A 188 -11.16 9.35 -4.08
C ILE A 188 -11.56 7.95 -4.54
N ALA A 189 -10.60 7.06 -4.78
CA ALA A 189 -10.88 5.68 -5.11
C ALA A 189 -11.60 4.96 -3.97
N VAL A 190 -11.16 5.10 -2.70
CA VAL A 190 -11.86 4.54 -1.54
C VAL A 190 -13.31 5.03 -1.47
N ALA A 191 -13.54 6.33 -1.68
CA ALA A 191 -14.89 6.92 -1.66
C ALA A 191 -15.80 6.40 -2.79
N SER A 192 -15.21 5.91 -3.89
CA SER A 192 -15.96 5.34 -5.02
C SER A 192 -16.43 3.89 -4.77
N PHE A 193 -16.00 3.26 -3.67
CA PHE A 193 -16.39 1.90 -3.29
C PHE A 193 -17.02 1.91 -1.89
N SER A 194 -18.35 1.83 -1.79
CA SER A 194 -19.06 1.88 -0.48
C SER A 194 -18.64 0.79 0.52
N PHE A 195 -18.24 -0.38 0.04
CA PHE A 195 -17.70 -1.43 0.91
C PHE A 195 -16.29 -1.09 1.42
N CYS A 196 -15.49 -0.35 0.65
CA CYS A 196 -14.19 0.15 1.13
C CYS A 196 -14.34 1.19 2.21
N SER A 197 -15.31 2.11 2.06
CA SER A 197 -15.58 3.13 3.06
C SER A 197 -16.06 2.55 4.40
N THR A 198 -16.48 1.28 4.43
CA THR A 198 -16.86 0.55 5.65
C THR A 198 -15.64 0.05 6.44
N LEU A 199 -14.49 -0.17 5.79
CA LEU A 199 -13.27 -0.55 6.50
C LEU A 199 -12.83 0.55 7.46
N SER A 200 -12.43 0.20 8.68
CA SER A 200 -11.96 1.16 9.68
C SER A 200 -10.67 1.83 9.19
N PRO A 201 -10.60 3.17 9.13
CA PRO A 201 -9.37 3.88 8.79
C PRO A 201 -8.22 3.54 9.75
N GLU A 202 -8.52 3.20 11.01
CA GLU A 202 -7.50 2.84 12.00
C GLU A 202 -6.87 1.47 11.77
N ALA A 203 -7.54 0.60 11.01
CA ALA A 203 -7.05 -0.74 10.66
C ALA A 203 -6.08 -0.71 9.46
N SER A 204 -5.96 0.43 8.79
CA SER A 204 -5.10 0.61 7.62
C SER A 204 -4.12 1.77 7.88
N ARG A 205 -2.91 1.72 7.31
CA ARG A 205 -1.92 2.80 7.50
C ARG A 205 -2.32 4.08 6.76
N ASN A 206 -3.00 3.92 5.63
CA ASN A 206 -3.50 4.98 4.75
C ASN A 206 -4.51 4.40 3.74
N ASP A 207 -5.11 5.26 2.92
CA ASP A 207 -6.11 4.85 1.92
C ASP A 207 -5.56 3.86 0.87
N VAL A 208 -4.25 3.87 0.58
CA VAL A 208 -3.65 2.89 -0.35
C VAL A 208 -3.67 1.49 0.25
N THR A 209 -3.27 1.35 1.52
CA THR A 209 -3.39 0.07 2.25
C THR A 209 -4.84 -0.35 2.40
N ARG A 210 -5.76 0.60 2.64
CA ARG A 210 -7.19 0.33 2.73
C ARG A 210 -7.76 -0.23 1.43
N LEU A 211 -7.32 0.28 0.27
CA LEU A 211 -7.68 -0.27 -1.03
C LEU A 211 -7.13 -1.69 -1.24
N ALA A 212 -5.92 -1.98 -0.77
CA ALA A 212 -5.36 -3.33 -0.79
C ALA A 212 -6.18 -4.29 0.09
N ASP A 213 -6.62 -3.83 1.26
CA ASP A 213 -7.48 -4.60 2.16
C ASP A 213 -8.88 -4.80 1.57
N CYS A 214 -9.47 -3.78 0.93
CA CYS A 214 -10.74 -3.88 0.21
C CYS A 214 -10.73 -4.98 -0.84
N TRP A 215 -9.61 -5.12 -1.54
CA TRP A 215 -9.47 -6.12 -2.58
C TRP A 215 -9.55 -7.53 -2.00
N ARG A 216 -9.38 -7.76 -0.69
CA ARG A 216 -9.57 -9.08 -0.09
C ARG A 216 -11.03 -9.42 0.21
N LEU A 217 -11.94 -8.46 0.06
CA LEU A 217 -13.37 -8.61 0.35
C LEU A 217 -14.13 -9.23 -0.84
N ARG A 218 -14.88 -10.30 -0.60
CA ARG A 218 -15.64 -11.09 -1.59
C ARG A 218 -17.05 -11.41 -1.08
N GLY A 219 -17.93 -11.83 -1.98
CA GLY A 219 -19.34 -12.10 -1.66
C GLY A 219 -20.07 -10.84 -1.21
N ASP A 220 -20.80 -10.90 -0.11
CA ASP A 220 -21.31 -9.73 0.60
C ASP A 220 -20.15 -8.92 1.20
N ARG A 221 -19.66 -7.95 0.44
CA ARG A 221 -18.50 -7.14 0.82
C ARG A 221 -18.75 -6.25 2.04
N ALA A 222 -20.00 -5.87 2.32
CA ALA A 222 -20.33 -5.08 3.51
C ALA A 222 -20.21 -5.94 4.77
N ALA A 223 -20.73 -7.17 4.73
CA ALA A 223 -20.54 -8.15 5.79
C ALA A 223 -19.04 -8.47 5.99
N ALA A 224 -18.31 -8.74 4.90
CA ALA A 224 -16.89 -9.01 4.94
C ALA A 224 -16.07 -7.87 5.56
N ALA A 225 -16.39 -6.60 5.22
CA ALA A 225 -15.75 -5.42 5.80
C ALA A 225 -15.97 -5.30 7.32
N GLN A 226 -17.16 -5.64 7.81
CA GLN A 226 -17.45 -5.61 9.25
C GLN A 226 -16.66 -6.68 10.00
N ALA A 227 -16.61 -7.91 9.49
CA ALA A 227 -15.79 -8.97 10.07
C ALA A 227 -14.28 -8.65 9.98
N TYR A 228 -13.83 -8.02 8.89
CA TYR A 228 -12.48 -7.47 8.78
C TYR A 228 -12.17 -6.53 9.94
N ASN A 229 -13.03 -5.54 10.17
CA ASN A 229 -12.82 -4.55 11.23
C ASN A 229 -12.70 -5.20 12.62
N ARG A 230 -13.45 -6.28 12.88
CA ARG A 230 -13.37 -7.03 14.13
C ARG A 230 -12.08 -7.79 14.28
N LEU A 231 -11.67 -8.50 13.23
CA LEU A 231 -10.39 -9.19 13.20
C LEU A 231 -9.22 -8.22 13.40
N HIS A 232 -9.26 -7.05 12.76
CA HIS A 232 -8.20 -6.04 12.82
C HIS A 232 -8.33 -5.04 13.97
N THR A 233 -9.13 -5.35 14.99
CA THR A 233 -9.03 -4.62 16.26
C THR A 233 -7.61 -4.79 16.81
N ARG A 234 -7.05 -3.74 17.44
CA ARG A 234 -5.63 -3.64 17.84
C ARG A 234 -5.07 -4.83 18.62
N TRP A 235 -5.93 -5.63 19.23
CA TRP A 235 -5.57 -6.68 20.19
C TRP A 235 -5.92 -8.09 19.70
N PHE A 236 -6.74 -8.25 18.66
CA PHE A 236 -7.21 -9.57 18.28
C PHE A 236 -6.15 -10.33 17.48
N LEU A 237 -5.51 -9.71 16.48
CA LEU A 237 -4.44 -10.37 15.71
C LEU A 237 -3.10 -10.46 16.45
N ASN A 238 -2.84 -9.58 17.41
CA ASN A 238 -1.59 -9.54 18.16
C ASN A 238 -1.87 -9.24 19.65
N PRO A 239 -2.49 -10.17 20.39
CA PRO A 239 -2.72 -9.98 21.82
C PRO A 239 -1.39 -10.02 22.58
N ASN A 240 -1.04 -8.93 23.26
CA ASN A 240 0.21 -8.82 24.03
C ASN A 240 -0.09 -8.65 25.53
N GLY A 241 -0.06 -9.74 26.31
CA GLY A 241 -0.20 -9.71 27.77
C GLY A 241 -1.28 -10.64 28.33
N THR A 242 -1.22 -10.95 29.62
CA THR A 242 -2.08 -11.95 30.28
C THR A 242 -3.53 -11.51 30.48
N ASP A 243 -3.80 -10.21 30.54
CA ASP A 243 -5.14 -9.67 30.84
C ASP A 243 -6.05 -9.57 29.60
N PHE A 244 -5.53 -9.89 28.40
CA PHE A 244 -6.26 -9.72 27.15
C PHE A 244 -7.37 -10.73 26.91
N ALA A 245 -7.29 -11.93 27.49
CA ALA A 245 -8.32 -12.97 27.28
C ALA A 245 -9.72 -12.46 27.66
N ARG A 246 -9.83 -11.65 28.72
CA ARG A 246 -11.11 -11.03 29.13
C ARG A 246 -11.60 -10.02 28.09
N SER A 247 -10.71 -9.22 27.51
CA SER A 247 -11.03 -8.24 26.47
C SER A 247 -11.39 -8.88 25.14
N LEU A 248 -10.87 -10.09 24.85
CA LEU A 248 -11.18 -10.83 23.63
C LEU A 248 -12.44 -11.69 23.75
N TYR A 249 -12.90 -12.04 24.96
CA TYR A 249 -14.05 -12.91 25.20
C TYR A 249 -15.27 -12.53 24.35
N GLU A 250 -15.59 -11.23 24.27
CA GLU A 250 -16.75 -10.71 23.52
C GLU A 250 -16.66 -10.87 22.01
N LEU A 251 -15.48 -11.19 21.48
CA LEU A 251 -15.23 -11.44 20.07
C LEU A 251 -15.43 -12.92 19.70
N PHE A 252 -15.68 -13.81 20.67
CA PHE A 252 -15.98 -15.21 20.44
C PHE A 252 -17.46 -15.50 20.66
N TYR A 253 -17.97 -16.43 19.86
CA TYR A 253 -19.30 -17.01 20.02
C TYR A 253 -19.39 -17.81 21.33
N ASP A 254 -20.54 -17.81 22.01
CA ASP A 254 -20.70 -18.52 23.30
C ASP A 254 -20.32 -19.99 23.21
N ARG A 255 -20.60 -20.64 22.08
CA ARG A 255 -20.18 -22.01 21.75
C ARG A 255 -19.08 -22.06 20.70
N ALA A 256 -18.15 -21.11 20.73
CA ALA A 256 -17.06 -21.05 19.76
C ALA A 256 -16.25 -22.36 19.75
N GLU A 257 -15.83 -22.80 18.57
CA GLU A 257 -15.03 -24.01 18.39
C GLU A 257 -13.69 -23.67 17.74
N ILE A 258 -12.61 -23.69 18.51
CA ILE A 258 -11.27 -23.30 18.03
C ILE A 258 -10.37 -24.52 17.99
N ALA A 259 -9.92 -24.90 16.79
CA ALA A 259 -8.92 -25.92 16.54
C ALA A 259 -7.63 -25.26 16.05
N TRP A 260 -6.78 -24.83 16.98
CA TRP A 260 -5.47 -24.26 16.67
C TRP A 260 -4.46 -25.37 16.30
N PRO A 261 -3.57 -25.17 15.30
CA PRO A 261 -2.57 -26.18 14.95
C PRO A 261 -1.72 -26.65 16.13
N GLY A 262 -1.65 -27.97 16.34
CA GLY A 262 -0.85 -28.58 17.41
C GLY A 262 -1.48 -28.52 18.81
N GLU A 263 -2.69 -27.96 18.94
CA GLU A 263 -3.39 -27.83 20.21
C GLU A 263 -4.66 -28.68 20.26
N LYS A 264 -5.11 -29.00 21.48
CA LYS A 264 -6.42 -29.64 21.66
C LYS A 264 -7.52 -28.64 21.28
N LYS A 265 -8.48 -29.08 20.48
CA LYS A 265 -9.68 -28.29 20.16
C LYS A 265 -10.38 -27.85 21.47
N VAL A 266 -10.70 -26.56 21.55
CA VAL A 266 -11.43 -25.98 22.68
C VAL A 266 -12.83 -25.55 22.26
N THR A 267 -13.75 -25.55 23.21
CA THR A 267 -15.14 -25.12 23.02
C THR A 267 -15.52 -24.07 24.05
N GLY A 268 -16.27 -23.07 23.63
CA GLY A 268 -16.78 -21.99 24.47
C GLY A 268 -15.92 -20.73 24.41
N ALA A 269 -16.55 -19.56 24.55
CA ALA A 269 -15.90 -18.25 24.39
C ALA A 269 -14.69 -18.05 25.32
N ALA A 270 -14.78 -18.45 26.59
CA ALA A 270 -13.69 -18.29 27.56
C ALA A 270 -12.45 -19.11 27.20
N SER A 271 -12.63 -20.40 26.92
CA SER A 271 -11.51 -21.28 26.53
C SER A 271 -10.94 -20.90 25.16
N ALA A 272 -11.79 -20.46 24.23
CA ALA A 272 -11.37 -19.93 22.95
C ALA A 272 -10.48 -18.68 23.09
N ALA A 273 -10.91 -17.71 23.91
CA ALA A 273 -10.14 -16.49 24.17
C ALA A 273 -8.80 -16.78 24.86
N GLN A 274 -8.76 -17.69 25.83
CA GLN A 274 -7.52 -18.13 26.48
C GLN A 274 -6.54 -18.76 25.50
N LEU A 275 -7.00 -19.71 24.67
CA LEU A 275 -6.18 -20.33 23.65
C LEU A 275 -5.66 -19.29 22.65
N TRP A 276 -6.55 -18.39 22.20
CA TRP A 276 -6.20 -17.35 21.25
C TRP A 276 -5.15 -16.39 21.80
N THR A 277 -5.31 -15.88 23.02
CA THR A 277 -4.30 -15.03 23.67
C THR A 277 -2.97 -15.74 23.83
N ALA A 278 -2.97 -17.04 24.15
CA ALA A 278 -1.74 -17.82 24.29
C ALA A 278 -1.00 -18.03 22.96
N LYS A 279 -1.72 -18.08 21.83
CA LYS A 279 -1.16 -18.49 20.54
C LYS A 279 -1.02 -17.39 19.50
N ALA A 280 -2.00 -16.50 19.35
CA ALA A 280 -1.96 -15.43 18.36
C ALA A 280 -0.86 -14.39 18.62
N GLY A 281 -0.33 -14.30 19.85
CA GLY A 281 0.87 -13.51 20.15
C GLY A 281 2.20 -14.24 19.84
N GLN A 282 2.16 -15.55 19.59
CA GLN A 282 3.33 -16.37 19.29
C GLN A 282 3.43 -16.68 17.80
N ASP A 283 2.35 -17.20 17.23
CA ASP A 283 2.24 -17.50 15.81
C ASP A 283 1.61 -16.31 15.09
N ARG A 284 1.99 -16.13 13.82
CA ARG A 284 1.46 -15.04 13.00
C ARG A 284 0.28 -15.55 12.17
N PHE A 285 -0.92 -15.05 12.44
CA PHE A 285 -2.06 -15.25 11.55
C PHE A 285 -2.03 -14.24 10.40
N VAL A 286 -2.14 -14.74 9.16
CA VAL A 286 -2.16 -13.94 7.93
C VAL A 286 -3.48 -14.23 7.19
N PRO A 287 -4.51 -13.40 7.36
CA PRO A 287 -5.74 -13.53 6.61
C PRO A 287 -5.51 -13.18 5.13
N GLN A 288 -6.11 -13.96 4.23
CA GLN A 288 -5.95 -13.82 2.78
C GLN A 288 -7.23 -13.32 2.11
N ILE A 289 -8.38 -13.94 2.43
CA ILE A 289 -9.68 -13.63 1.81
C ILE A 289 -10.76 -13.53 2.87
N TYR A 290 -11.66 -12.55 2.73
CA TYR A 290 -12.86 -12.38 3.55
C TYR A 290 -14.08 -12.53 2.64
N PHE A 291 -14.78 -13.64 2.76
CA PHE A 291 -15.93 -13.97 1.95
C PHE A 291 -17.21 -13.82 2.77
N GLY A 292 -17.98 -12.76 2.50
CA GLY A 292 -19.32 -12.60 3.06
C GLY A 292 -20.26 -13.61 2.41
N GLU A 293 -20.49 -14.74 3.08
CA GLU A 293 -21.43 -15.77 2.61
C GLU A 293 -22.87 -15.26 2.68
N THR A 294 -23.19 -14.47 3.70
CA THR A 294 -24.45 -13.74 3.87
C THR A 294 -24.21 -12.45 4.68
N GLN A 295 -25.25 -11.62 4.85
CA GLN A 295 -25.20 -10.42 5.72
C GLN A 295 -24.81 -10.71 7.18
N GLY A 296 -25.03 -11.95 7.65
CA GLY A 296 -24.76 -12.39 9.02
C GLY A 296 -23.69 -13.46 9.15
N ARG A 297 -22.99 -13.82 8.05
CA ARG A 297 -22.01 -14.91 8.04
C ARG A 297 -20.86 -14.60 7.11
N VAL A 298 -19.65 -14.60 7.64
CA VAL A 298 -18.40 -14.35 6.91
C VAL A 298 -17.44 -15.49 7.14
N ARG A 299 -16.86 -16.00 6.06
CA ARG A 299 -15.77 -16.96 6.09
C ARG A 299 -14.47 -16.24 5.77
N ILE A 300 -13.47 -16.41 6.63
CA ILE A 300 -12.13 -15.84 6.42
C ILE A 300 -11.18 -17.01 6.15
N GLU A 301 -10.53 -16.99 5.00
CA GLU A 301 -9.45 -17.91 4.66
C GLU A 301 -8.12 -17.23 4.96
N GLY A 302 -7.20 -17.98 5.55
CA GLY A 302 -5.87 -17.48 5.85
C GLY A 302 -4.90 -18.57 6.20
N GLN A 303 -3.77 -18.16 6.76
CA GLN A 303 -2.69 -19.06 7.14
C GLN A 303 -2.18 -18.69 8.54
N ILE A 304 -1.91 -19.70 9.35
CA ILE A 304 -1.13 -19.53 10.58
C ILE A 304 0.31 -19.87 10.25
N TRP A 305 1.23 -18.97 10.56
CA TRP A 305 2.67 -19.16 10.48
C TRP A 305 3.18 -19.44 11.90
N PRO A 306 3.48 -20.70 12.23
CA PRO A 306 4.01 -21.04 13.54
C PRO A 306 5.30 -20.27 13.83
N ARG A 307 5.53 -19.91 15.09
CA ARG A 307 6.82 -19.34 15.48
C ARG A 307 7.94 -20.34 15.19
N PRO A 308 9.03 -19.95 14.50
CA PRO A 308 10.18 -20.83 14.32
C PRO A 308 10.74 -21.22 15.69
N LYS A 309 11.07 -22.50 15.88
CA LYS A 309 11.67 -22.98 17.15
C LYS A 309 13.16 -22.66 17.25
N SER A 310 13.81 -22.36 16.13
CA SER A 310 15.20 -21.92 16.02
C SER A 310 15.40 -21.12 14.74
N ASP A 311 16.53 -20.41 14.62
CA ASP A 311 16.84 -19.61 13.41
C ASP A 311 17.01 -20.46 12.13
N ALA A 312 17.27 -21.76 12.28
CA ALA A 312 17.35 -22.70 11.17
C ALA A 312 15.98 -23.23 10.71
N ASP A 313 14.93 -23.04 11.52
CA ASP A 313 13.60 -23.54 11.25
C ASP A 313 12.86 -22.63 10.24
N ARG A 314 12.29 -23.24 9.20
CA ARG A 314 11.48 -22.54 8.19
C ARG A 314 10.04 -23.04 8.32
N PRO A 315 9.25 -22.46 9.23
CA PRO A 315 7.89 -22.91 9.49
C PRO A 315 7.07 -22.81 8.21
N GLN A 316 6.35 -23.89 7.90
CA GLN A 316 5.42 -23.91 6.79
C GLN A 316 4.10 -23.27 7.20
N PRO A 317 3.46 -22.46 6.35
CA PRO A 317 2.14 -21.92 6.63
C PRO A 317 1.10 -23.03 6.71
N ILE A 318 0.24 -22.98 7.72
CA ILE A 318 -0.85 -23.92 7.92
C ILE A 318 -2.16 -23.24 7.49
N PRO A 319 -2.83 -23.71 6.43
CA PRO A 319 -4.11 -23.16 5.99
C PRO A 319 -5.17 -23.31 7.07
N VAL A 320 -5.90 -22.22 7.34
CA VAL A 320 -7.01 -22.20 8.27
C VAL A 320 -8.21 -21.48 7.67
N THR A 321 -9.38 -21.89 8.12
CA THR A 321 -10.65 -21.23 7.83
C THR A 321 -11.26 -20.77 9.15
N MET A 322 -11.63 -19.50 9.22
CA MET A 322 -12.41 -18.93 10.30
C MET A 322 -13.83 -18.67 9.83
N LEU A 323 -14.80 -18.92 10.70
CA LEU A 323 -16.19 -18.57 10.48
C LEU A 323 -16.61 -17.53 11.50
N TRP A 324 -17.08 -16.38 11.02
CA TRP A 324 -17.63 -15.29 11.80
C TRP A 324 -19.12 -15.17 11.56
N THR A 325 -19.90 -14.99 12.63
CA THR A 325 -21.36 -14.84 12.52
C THR A 325 -21.85 -13.66 13.33
N LYS A 326 -22.90 -12.99 12.84
CA LYS A 326 -23.66 -12.03 13.64
C LYS A 326 -24.63 -12.77 14.55
N GLU A 327 -24.66 -12.38 15.81
CA GLU A 327 -25.72 -12.80 16.74
C GLU A 327 -26.63 -11.64 17.10
N ASN A 328 -27.93 -11.89 17.11
CA ASN A 328 -28.97 -10.94 17.53
C ASN A 328 -28.90 -9.58 16.83
N GLY A 329 -28.30 -9.52 15.63
CA GLY A 329 -28.17 -8.31 14.83
C GLY A 329 -27.09 -7.32 15.27
N PHE A 330 -26.33 -7.59 16.34
CA PHE A 330 -25.37 -6.62 16.87
C PHE A 330 -24.03 -6.66 16.15
N ASP A 331 -23.32 -7.78 16.19
CA ASP A 331 -21.91 -7.78 15.77
C ASP A 331 -21.35 -9.16 15.39
N PHE A 332 -20.29 -9.15 14.56
CA PHE A 332 -19.59 -10.36 14.15
C PHE A 332 -18.71 -10.91 15.27
N ARG A 333 -18.95 -12.18 15.63
CA ARG A 333 -18.14 -12.96 16.56
C ARG A 333 -17.55 -14.19 15.88
N LEU A 334 -16.34 -14.57 16.28
CA LEU A 334 -15.68 -15.78 15.81
C LEU A 334 -16.40 -17.01 16.35
N ARG A 335 -17.00 -17.77 15.44
CA ARG A 335 -17.73 -19.00 15.73
C ARG A 335 -16.85 -20.23 15.66
N SER A 336 -15.98 -20.32 14.65
CA SER A 336 -15.06 -21.45 14.56
C SER A 336 -13.76 -21.08 13.87
N LEU A 337 -12.69 -21.76 14.25
CA LEU A 337 -11.43 -21.83 13.51
C LEU A 337 -11.09 -23.30 13.31
N SER A 338 -10.83 -23.68 12.07
CA SER A 338 -10.42 -25.03 11.71
C SER A 338 -9.22 -24.99 10.76
N THR A 339 -8.24 -25.86 10.98
CA THR A 339 -7.28 -26.20 9.94
C THR A 339 -8.00 -27.04 8.88
N GLN A 340 -7.69 -26.83 7.60
CA GLN A 340 -8.04 -27.85 6.62
C GLN A 340 -7.18 -29.07 6.96
N ALA A 341 -7.80 -30.12 7.49
CA ALA A 341 -7.14 -31.42 7.52
C ALA A 341 -6.84 -31.76 6.07
N GLY A 342 -5.57 -32.00 5.74
CA GLY A 342 -5.20 -32.45 4.40
C GLY A 342 -6.08 -33.62 4.01
N HIS A 343 -6.76 -33.50 2.88
CA HIS A 343 -7.28 -34.65 2.16
C HIS A 343 -6.13 -35.47 1.60
#